data_AF-A0A1L9Q3V8-F1
#
_entry.id   AF-A0A1L9Q3V8-F1
#
_cell.length_a   1.000
_cell.length_b   1.000
_cell.length_c   1.000
_cell.angle_alpha   90.00
_cell.angle_beta   90.00
_cell.angle_gamma   90.00
#
_symmetry.space_group_name_H-M   'P 1'
#
loop_
_entity.id
_entity.type
_entity.pdbx_description
1 polymer ?
#
loop_
_entity_poly.entity_id
_entity_poly.type
_entity_poly.pdbx_seq_one_letter_code
_entity_poly.pdbx_strand_id
1 'polypeptide(L)'
;MLLLSHYVAACVLCYLQHAAALPQGVAPSQALSVTSATPTETLVLEGDRNCDFNTMDDFFKYAHNNGLNITVEVQNCQNLCLLTYGVGNPDLSGIGMMYAYSIQTGLTILVGPVYRILYLAFSPVSAFIRDLKDIQVNFFSSNAFFVGSSALATLAHLSQSPSTFEVAEMQAMAFLQVNSILVTFFCLVVTQPVSRWAARVILYFAVFVLVTVALGKSHLGSDSRKNWQLASDGCAHSSTDYSVINPVPYPGWTAAIFAVAGTLAFWLQTLKGKFQDNVLHRSAFKALMLLWVLLIGLLTAGMVVGVVMMWRQRRHLRSLARDEFEDDEWGFGQIAALTIWAPIPVELIYILNDLLQRQSERWHRWNASLSIFFYRNRSKEDASRSNSDSQPEVKANSRSGSIVEVSNR
;
A
#
# COMPACT_ATOMS: atom_id res chain seq x y z
N MET A 1 -4.14 25.05 -9.49
CA MET A 1 -4.09 23.59 -9.77
C MET A 1 -2.84 23.16 -10.54
N LEU A 2 -2.37 23.88 -11.57
CA LEU A 2 -1.07 23.64 -12.22
C LEU A 2 0.12 23.63 -11.24
N LEU A 3 0.16 24.57 -10.29
CA LEU A 3 1.19 24.60 -9.23
C LEU A 3 1.19 23.35 -8.34
N LEU A 4 0.02 22.79 -8.02
CA LEU A 4 -0.08 21.58 -7.20
C LEU A 4 0.38 20.34 -7.98
N SER A 5 0.06 20.28 -9.27
CA SER A 5 0.54 19.22 -10.17
C SER A 5 2.06 19.24 -10.31
N HIS A 6 2.66 20.42 -10.52
CA HIS A 6 4.11 20.57 -10.56
C HIS A 6 4.77 20.23 -9.22
N TYR A 7 4.13 20.57 -8.10
CA TYR A 7 4.65 20.24 -6.77
C TYR A 7 4.60 18.74 -6.48
N VAL A 8 3.51 18.05 -6.84
CA VAL A 8 3.38 16.60 -6.69
C VAL A 8 4.33 15.86 -7.64
N ALA A 9 4.45 16.31 -8.90
CA ALA A 9 5.41 15.74 -9.85
C ALA A 9 6.86 15.95 -9.39
N ALA A 10 7.20 17.12 -8.86
CA ALA A 10 8.52 17.41 -8.31
C ALA A 10 8.81 16.58 -7.05
N CYS A 11 7.83 16.40 -6.16
CA CYS A 11 7.96 15.50 -5.00
C CYS A 11 8.18 14.05 -5.42
N VAL A 12 7.42 13.54 -6.40
CA VAL A 12 7.56 12.17 -6.91
C VAL A 12 8.92 11.99 -7.60
N LEU A 13 9.36 12.97 -8.40
CA LEU A 13 10.68 12.94 -9.04
C LEU A 13 11.83 13.03 -8.03
N CYS A 14 11.71 13.85 -6.98
CA CYS A 14 12.70 13.92 -5.90
C CYS A 14 12.77 12.60 -5.11
N TYR A 15 11.62 11.96 -4.86
CA TYR A 15 11.56 10.66 -4.19
C TYR A 15 12.19 9.55 -5.05
N LEU A 16 11.94 9.57 -6.37
CA LEU A 16 12.54 8.62 -7.32
C LEU A 16 14.04 8.84 -7.50
N GLN A 17 14.52 10.09 -7.48
CA GLN A 17 15.95 10.41 -7.56
C GLN A 17 16.69 10.01 -6.28
N HIS A 18 16.07 10.15 -5.11
CA HIS A 18 16.64 9.62 -3.85
C HIS A 18 16.63 8.09 -3.81
N ALA A 19 15.65 7.43 -4.43
CA ALA A 19 15.62 5.97 -4.55
C ALA A 19 16.65 5.43 -5.58
N ALA A 20 17.03 6.23 -6.57
CA ALA A 20 18.02 5.86 -7.59
C ALA A 20 19.48 6.13 -7.16
N ALA A 21 19.70 6.90 -6.10
CA ALA A 21 21.01 7.09 -5.48
C ALA A 21 21.30 5.94 -4.49
N LEU A 22 21.42 4.71 -5.01
CA LEU A 22 21.93 3.58 -4.24
C LEU A 22 23.42 3.81 -3.92
N PRO A 23 23.87 3.57 -2.67
CA PRO A 23 25.28 3.59 -2.35
C PRO A 23 25.97 2.44 -3.09
N GLN A 24 26.89 2.78 -4.00
CA GLN A 24 27.80 1.80 -4.58
C GLN A 24 28.63 1.18 -3.45
N GLY A 25 28.70 -0.16 -3.46
CA GLY A 25 29.26 -0.99 -2.41
C GLY A 25 30.59 -0.48 -1.86
N VAL A 26 30.64 -0.38 -0.53
CA VAL A 26 31.89 -0.21 0.20
C VAL A 26 32.68 -1.51 0.02
N ALA A 27 33.90 -1.38 -0.50
CA ALA A 27 34.81 -2.51 -0.68
C ALA A 27 35.03 -3.26 0.65
N PRO A 28 35.09 -4.61 0.63
CA PRO A 28 35.25 -5.40 1.83
C PRO A 28 36.60 -5.07 2.49
N SER A 29 36.54 -4.52 3.70
CA SER A 29 37.72 -4.34 4.55
C SER A 29 38.20 -5.71 5.00
N GLN A 30 39.46 -6.04 4.70
CA GLN A 30 40.15 -7.21 5.24
C GLN A 30 40.11 -7.18 6.77
N ALA A 31 39.28 -8.03 7.36
CA ALA A 31 39.24 -8.24 8.80
C ALA A 31 40.50 -9.00 9.23
N LEU A 32 41.36 -8.32 9.97
CA LEU A 32 42.43 -8.93 10.75
C LEU A 32 41.82 -9.79 11.85
N SER A 33 42.23 -11.05 11.89
CA SER A 33 41.93 -12.03 12.93
C SER A 33 42.46 -11.56 14.29
N VAL A 34 41.57 -11.01 15.12
CA VAL A 34 41.86 -10.72 16.52
C VAL A 34 41.69 -12.00 17.33
N THR A 35 42.79 -12.43 17.94
CA THR A 35 42.89 -13.58 18.84
C THR A 35 42.00 -13.37 20.07
N SER A 36 41.03 -14.27 20.25
CA SER A 36 40.11 -14.28 21.39
C SER A 36 40.83 -14.58 22.70
N ALA A 37 40.48 -13.81 23.74
CA ALA A 37 40.95 -13.99 25.11
C ALA A 37 40.24 -15.18 25.77
N THR A 38 41.04 -16.01 26.43
CA THR A 38 40.64 -17.20 27.20
C THR A 38 39.68 -16.85 28.34
N PRO A 39 38.45 -17.40 28.37
CA PRO A 39 37.60 -17.35 29.55
C PRO A 39 37.97 -18.48 30.51
N THR A 40 37.98 -18.17 31.81
CA THR A 40 38.20 -19.10 32.91
C THR A 40 37.12 -20.19 32.93
N GLU A 41 37.53 -21.43 32.68
CA GLU A 41 36.72 -22.65 32.71
C GLU A 41 36.16 -22.91 34.11
N THR A 42 34.84 -22.78 34.26
CA THR A 42 34.05 -23.63 35.16
C THR A 42 33.81 -24.95 34.44
N LEU A 43 34.53 -26.00 34.86
CA LEU A 43 34.40 -27.39 34.43
C LEU A 43 32.99 -27.95 34.73
N VAL A 44 32.04 -27.63 33.85
CA VAL A 44 30.86 -28.46 33.62
C VAL A 44 31.27 -29.42 32.50
N LEU A 45 31.17 -30.73 32.77
CA LEU A 45 31.50 -31.82 31.86
C LEU A 45 31.08 -31.49 30.41
N GLU A 46 32.07 -31.21 29.56
CA GLU A 46 31.90 -30.70 28.18
C GLU A 46 31.51 -31.81 27.18
N GLY A 47 31.20 -33.00 27.67
CA GLY A 47 31.15 -34.24 26.88
C GLY A 47 29.81 -34.64 26.27
N ASP A 48 28.70 -33.94 26.52
CA ASP A 48 27.37 -34.36 26.00
C ASP A 48 26.37 -33.21 25.79
N ARG A 49 26.85 -31.99 25.46
CA ARG A 49 25.94 -30.90 25.09
C ARG A 49 25.46 -31.09 23.65
N ASN A 50 24.19 -31.40 23.50
CA ASN A 50 23.56 -31.45 22.18
C ASN A 50 23.28 -30.02 21.68
N CYS A 51 24.00 -29.57 20.65
CA CYS A 51 23.71 -28.32 19.93
C CYS A 51 23.02 -28.57 18.56
N ASP A 52 22.77 -29.83 18.22
CA ASP A 52 22.21 -30.23 16.93
C ASP A 52 20.68 -30.29 17.02
N PHE A 53 20.06 -29.16 16.70
CA PHE A 53 18.61 -29.02 16.63
C PHE A 53 18.22 -28.57 15.22
N ASN A 54 17.12 -29.13 14.70
CA ASN A 54 16.56 -28.73 13.41
C ASN A 54 15.54 -27.59 13.55
N THR A 55 14.88 -27.51 14.70
CA THR A 55 13.90 -26.46 15.01
C THR A 55 14.11 -25.93 16.42
N MET A 56 13.77 -24.67 16.63
CA MET A 56 13.91 -24.07 17.95
C MET A 56 12.83 -24.55 18.93
N ASP A 57 11.70 -25.05 18.44
CA ASP A 57 10.69 -25.72 19.27
C ASP A 57 11.23 -27.02 19.89
N ASP A 58 12.04 -27.77 19.15
CA ASP A 58 12.69 -28.98 19.67
C ASP A 58 13.71 -28.64 20.76
N PHE A 59 14.48 -27.57 20.55
CA PHE A 59 15.37 -27.03 21.58
C PHE A 59 14.60 -26.58 22.83
N PHE A 60 13.50 -25.85 22.69
CA PHE A 60 12.72 -25.41 23.85
C PHE A 60 12.11 -26.57 24.62
N LYS A 61 11.62 -27.61 23.94
CA LYS A 61 11.15 -28.84 24.60
C LYS A 61 12.29 -29.53 25.33
N TYR A 62 13.47 -29.64 24.71
CA TYR A 62 14.64 -30.23 25.33
C TYR A 62 15.10 -29.45 26.57
N ALA A 63 15.22 -28.12 26.46
CA ALA A 63 15.61 -27.25 27.55
C ALA A 63 14.60 -27.30 28.70
N HIS A 64 13.29 -27.32 28.40
CA HIS A 64 12.24 -27.46 29.40
C HIS A 64 12.31 -28.80 30.14
N ASN A 65 12.43 -29.91 29.39
CA ASN A 65 12.46 -31.26 29.97
C ASN A 65 13.70 -31.50 30.83
N ASN A 66 14.83 -30.85 30.51
CA ASN A 66 16.09 -31.00 31.23
C ASN A 66 16.37 -29.86 32.23
N GLY A 67 15.46 -28.89 32.38
CA GLY A 67 15.63 -27.76 33.28
C GLY A 67 16.81 -26.84 32.93
N LEU A 68 17.14 -26.73 31.64
CA LEU A 68 18.29 -25.94 31.17
C LEU A 68 17.97 -24.44 31.14
N ASN A 69 19.00 -23.63 31.33
CA ASN A 69 18.90 -22.18 31.15
C ASN A 69 19.05 -21.84 29.66
N ILE A 70 17.93 -21.53 29.01
CA ILE A 70 17.85 -21.22 27.57
C ILE A 70 18.93 -20.22 27.14
N THR A 71 19.10 -19.12 27.88
CA THR A 71 20.06 -18.07 27.51
C THR A 71 21.50 -18.58 27.49
N VAL A 72 21.87 -19.42 28.46
CA VAL A 72 23.23 -19.99 28.58
C VAL A 72 23.48 -21.02 27.47
N GLU A 73 22.50 -21.87 27.17
CA GLU A 73 22.64 -22.86 26.10
C GLU A 73 22.78 -22.20 24.73
N VAL A 74 21.99 -21.14 24.46
CA VAL A 74 22.07 -20.40 23.21
C VAL A 74 23.40 -19.65 23.06
N GLN A 75 23.97 -19.13 24.15
CA GLN A 75 25.31 -18.54 24.14
C GLN A 75 26.40 -19.55 23.75
N ASN A 76 26.23 -20.81 24.14
CA ASN A 76 27.21 -21.86 23.89
C ASN A 76 27.04 -22.55 22.53
N CYS A 77 25.84 -22.52 21.93
CA CYS A 77 25.53 -23.19 20.67
C CYS A 77 25.22 -22.18 19.55
N GLN A 78 26.19 -21.90 18.66
CA GLN A 78 26.03 -20.97 17.53
C GLN A 78 24.86 -21.33 16.59
N ASN A 79 24.59 -22.62 16.39
CA ASN A 79 23.46 -23.09 15.56
C ASN A 79 22.10 -22.61 16.08
N LEU A 80 21.94 -22.48 17.41
CA LEU A 80 20.69 -21.98 17.99
C LEU A 80 20.44 -20.51 17.65
N CYS A 81 21.50 -19.73 17.40
CA CYS A 81 21.37 -18.35 16.93
C CYS A 81 20.94 -18.27 15.47
N LEU A 82 21.43 -19.15 14.62
CA LEU A 82 20.93 -19.29 13.26
C LEU A 82 19.47 -19.73 13.24
N LEU A 83 19.04 -20.63 14.12
CA LEU A 83 17.63 -21.02 14.25
C LEU A 83 16.73 -19.88 14.77
N THR A 84 17.28 -19.01 15.63
CA THR A 84 16.54 -17.89 16.24
C THR A 84 16.34 -16.73 15.26
N TYR A 85 17.44 -16.29 14.61
CA TYR A 85 17.42 -15.11 13.75
C TYR A 85 17.28 -15.43 12.27
N GLY A 86 17.59 -16.67 11.87
CA GLY A 86 17.73 -17.04 10.48
C GLY A 86 18.92 -16.35 9.81
N VAL A 87 19.14 -16.73 8.56
CA VAL A 87 19.96 -15.94 7.61
C VAL A 87 19.12 -14.85 6.93
N GLY A 88 17.81 -14.84 7.21
CA GLY A 88 16.81 -14.00 6.54
C GLY A 88 16.28 -14.68 5.28
N ASN A 89 15.04 -14.36 4.90
CA ASN A 89 14.48 -14.78 3.62
C ASN A 89 14.36 -13.55 2.69
N PRO A 90 15.30 -13.36 1.75
CA PRO A 90 15.28 -12.19 0.87
C PRO A 90 13.97 -12.07 0.06
N ASP A 91 13.22 -13.15 -0.17
CA ASP A 91 11.98 -13.08 -0.97
C ASP A 91 10.79 -12.51 -0.22
N LEU A 92 10.75 -12.58 1.11
CA LEU A 92 9.65 -12.06 1.94
C LEU A 92 10.07 -10.86 2.78
N SER A 93 11.33 -10.84 3.21
CA SER A 93 11.89 -9.82 4.09
C SER A 93 12.95 -8.93 3.46
N GLY A 94 13.32 -9.22 2.21
CA GLY A 94 14.37 -8.50 1.48
C GLY A 94 14.02 -7.05 1.16
N ILE A 95 15.04 -6.32 0.71
CA ILE A 95 14.96 -4.86 0.54
C ILE A 95 13.84 -4.44 -0.40
N GLY A 96 13.69 -5.14 -1.54
CA GLY A 96 12.66 -4.81 -2.52
C GLY A 96 11.25 -5.08 -2.00
N MET A 97 11.06 -6.11 -1.17
CA MET A 97 9.76 -6.36 -0.51
C MET A 97 9.41 -5.25 0.48
N MET A 98 10.38 -4.77 1.26
CA MET A 98 10.17 -3.65 2.19
C MET A 98 9.72 -2.38 1.47
N TYR A 99 10.32 -2.09 0.32
CA TYR A 99 9.85 -1.01 -0.54
C TYR A 99 8.45 -1.28 -1.08
N ALA A 100 8.14 -2.51 -1.51
CA ALA A 100 6.81 -2.87 -1.99
C ALA A 100 5.73 -2.68 -0.89
N TYR A 101 5.98 -3.08 0.36
CA TYR A 101 5.07 -2.83 1.49
C TYR A 101 4.92 -1.34 1.83
N SER A 102 6.00 -0.58 1.69
CA SER A 102 5.99 0.87 1.90
C SER A 102 5.16 1.58 0.83
N ILE A 103 5.33 1.18 -0.44
CA ILE A 103 4.53 1.66 -1.58
C ILE A 103 3.07 1.27 -1.39
N GLN A 104 2.78 0.01 -1.04
CA GLN A 104 1.43 -0.47 -0.74
C GLN A 104 0.77 0.41 0.32
N THR A 105 1.48 0.73 1.40
CA THR A 105 0.96 1.54 2.49
C THR A 105 0.68 2.98 2.05
N GLY A 106 1.62 3.60 1.35
CA GLY A 106 1.43 4.94 0.78
C GLY A 106 0.23 5.00 -0.18
N LEU A 107 0.13 4.03 -1.09
CA LEU A 107 -0.98 3.94 -2.05
C LEU A 107 -2.31 3.65 -1.36
N THR A 108 -2.34 2.78 -0.35
CA THR A 108 -3.57 2.50 0.43
C THR A 108 -4.09 3.79 1.08
N ILE A 109 -3.21 4.64 1.62
CA ILE A 109 -3.57 5.94 2.22
C ILE A 109 -4.07 6.93 1.16
N LEU A 110 -3.33 7.07 0.06
CA LEU A 110 -3.64 8.03 -1.01
C LEU A 110 -4.94 7.68 -1.75
N VAL A 111 -5.08 6.40 -2.14
CA VAL A 111 -6.17 5.90 -2.97
C VAL A 111 -7.37 5.42 -2.13
N GLY A 112 -7.18 5.22 -0.83
CA GLY A 112 -8.24 4.94 0.14
C GLY A 112 -8.81 6.22 0.77
N PRO A 113 -8.43 6.57 2.01
CA PRO A 113 -9.07 7.65 2.76
C PRO A 113 -8.91 9.03 2.10
N VAL A 114 -7.74 9.36 1.56
CA VAL A 114 -7.51 10.68 0.94
C VAL A 114 -8.39 10.84 -0.30
N TYR A 115 -8.34 9.87 -1.22
CA TYR A 115 -9.21 9.88 -2.39
C TYR A 115 -10.70 9.91 -2.02
N ARG A 116 -11.13 9.14 -1.01
CA ARG A 116 -12.53 9.15 -0.55
C ARG A 116 -12.96 10.53 -0.07
N ILE A 117 -12.13 11.23 0.70
CA ILE A 117 -12.40 12.60 1.17
C ILE A 117 -12.49 13.56 -0.03
N LEU A 118 -11.51 13.49 -0.95
CA LEU A 118 -11.49 14.33 -2.15
C LEU A 118 -12.72 14.08 -3.03
N TYR A 119 -13.13 12.83 -3.19
CA TYR A 119 -14.32 12.45 -3.95
C TYR A 119 -15.58 13.05 -3.32
N LEU A 120 -15.75 12.93 -2.00
CA LEU A 120 -16.92 13.50 -1.32
C LEU A 120 -16.96 15.04 -1.38
N ALA A 121 -15.80 15.70 -1.32
CA ALA A 121 -15.72 17.17 -1.34
C ALA A 121 -15.81 17.77 -2.75
N PHE A 122 -15.22 17.14 -3.76
CA PHE A 122 -14.95 17.76 -5.05
C PHE A 122 -15.51 17.04 -6.28
N SER A 123 -16.07 15.82 -6.15
CA SER A 123 -16.65 15.09 -7.30
C SER A 123 -17.75 15.83 -8.08
N PRO A 124 -18.56 16.73 -7.49
CA PRO A 124 -19.54 17.49 -8.29
C PRO A 124 -18.90 18.49 -9.25
N VAL A 125 -17.70 18.99 -8.89
CA VAL A 125 -17.05 20.13 -9.58
C VAL A 125 -15.89 19.67 -10.47
N SER A 126 -15.20 18.59 -10.09
CA SER A 126 -13.97 18.16 -10.76
C SER A 126 -14.15 16.84 -11.51
N ALA A 127 -14.02 16.89 -12.84
CA ALA A 127 -13.97 15.70 -13.68
C ALA A 127 -12.77 14.80 -13.32
N PHE A 128 -11.60 15.40 -13.08
CA PHE A 128 -10.38 14.69 -12.67
C PHE A 128 -10.62 13.79 -11.46
N ILE A 129 -11.27 14.30 -10.41
CA ILE A 129 -11.54 13.53 -9.20
C ILE A 129 -12.47 12.35 -9.48
N ARG A 130 -13.36 12.44 -10.46
CA ARG A 130 -14.20 11.31 -10.86
C ARG A 130 -13.41 10.28 -11.66
N ASP A 131 -12.46 10.72 -12.46
CA ASP A 131 -11.62 9.86 -13.31
C ASP A 131 -10.58 9.08 -12.48
N LEU A 132 -10.17 9.61 -11.31
CA LEU A 132 -9.33 8.88 -10.33
C LEU A 132 -9.97 7.56 -9.81
N LYS A 133 -11.26 7.31 -10.05
CA LYS A 133 -11.89 6.02 -9.73
C LYS A 133 -11.19 4.86 -10.44
N ASP A 134 -10.65 5.08 -11.64
CA ASP A 134 -10.04 4.03 -12.44
C ASP A 134 -8.68 3.63 -11.83
N ILE A 135 -7.95 4.61 -11.27
CA ILE A 135 -6.77 4.35 -10.44
C ILE A 135 -7.15 3.53 -9.19
N GLN A 136 -8.24 3.88 -8.49
CA GLN A 136 -8.70 3.12 -7.33
C GLN A 136 -9.00 1.67 -7.70
N VAL A 137 -9.65 1.45 -8.84
CA VAL A 137 -9.97 0.11 -9.34
C VAL A 137 -8.72 -0.71 -9.68
N ASN A 138 -7.73 -0.09 -10.35
CA ASN A 138 -6.48 -0.75 -10.69
C ASN A 138 -5.66 -1.07 -9.43
N PHE A 139 -5.55 -0.11 -8.51
CA PHE A 139 -4.93 -0.32 -7.20
C PHE A 139 -5.59 -1.49 -6.45
N PHE A 140 -6.91 -1.60 -6.47
CA PHE A 140 -7.61 -2.67 -5.74
C PHE A 140 -7.29 -4.05 -6.31
N SER A 141 -7.16 -4.15 -7.63
CA SER A 141 -6.76 -5.42 -8.28
C SER A 141 -5.31 -5.75 -7.95
N SER A 142 -4.38 -4.81 -8.13
CA SER A 142 -2.96 -5.00 -7.80
C SER A 142 -2.75 -5.34 -6.33
N ASN A 143 -3.44 -4.64 -5.41
CA ASN A 143 -3.36 -4.90 -3.98
C ASN A 143 -3.85 -6.30 -3.64
N ALA A 144 -4.99 -6.75 -4.17
CA ALA A 144 -5.50 -8.10 -3.93
C ALA A 144 -4.52 -9.18 -4.41
N PHE A 145 -3.89 -9.00 -5.59
CA PHE A 145 -2.86 -9.92 -6.08
C PHE A 145 -1.61 -9.92 -5.21
N PHE A 146 -1.10 -8.75 -4.82
CA PHE A 146 0.06 -8.61 -3.95
C PHE A 146 -0.16 -9.24 -2.57
N VAL A 147 -1.32 -8.96 -1.98
CA VAL A 147 -1.70 -9.52 -0.68
C VAL A 147 -1.89 -11.04 -0.78
N GLY A 148 -2.55 -11.51 -1.85
CA GLY A 148 -2.77 -12.94 -2.08
C GLY A 148 -1.46 -13.70 -2.28
N SER A 149 -0.54 -13.19 -3.09
CA SER A 149 0.75 -13.83 -3.33
C SER A 149 1.63 -13.84 -2.09
N SER A 150 1.70 -12.74 -1.34
CA SER A 150 2.46 -12.68 -0.08
C SER A 150 1.89 -13.63 0.98
N ALA A 151 0.57 -13.76 1.08
CA ALA A 151 -0.06 -14.71 2.00
C ALA A 151 0.20 -16.17 1.59
N LEU A 152 0.16 -16.51 0.29
CA LEU A 152 0.54 -17.85 -0.19
C LEU A 152 2.01 -18.16 0.10
N ALA A 153 2.90 -17.23 -0.21
CA ALA A 153 4.34 -17.37 0.06
C ALA A 153 4.60 -17.54 1.56
N THR A 154 3.92 -16.77 2.41
CA THR A 154 3.98 -16.92 3.88
C THR A 154 3.55 -18.32 4.31
N LEU A 155 2.44 -18.84 3.79
CA LEU A 155 1.95 -20.18 4.16
C LEU A 155 2.87 -21.30 3.67
N ALA A 156 3.44 -21.16 2.48
CA ALA A 156 4.43 -22.10 1.95
C ALA A 156 5.69 -22.09 2.82
N HIS A 157 6.20 -20.92 3.17
CA HIS A 157 7.40 -20.78 3.99
C HIS A 157 7.20 -21.28 5.42
N LEU A 158 6.03 -21.01 6.04
CA LEU A 158 5.67 -21.57 7.35
C LEU A 158 5.66 -23.09 7.37
N SER A 159 5.45 -23.77 6.23
CA SER A 159 5.52 -25.24 6.17
C SER A 159 6.95 -25.79 6.22
N GLN A 160 7.96 -24.92 6.03
CA GLN A 160 9.39 -25.26 6.01
C GLN A 160 10.08 -25.01 7.35
N SER A 161 9.32 -24.77 8.43
CA SER A 161 9.83 -24.50 9.78
C SER A 161 10.82 -23.33 9.84
N PRO A 162 10.38 -22.11 9.49
CA PRO A 162 11.26 -20.95 9.41
C PRO A 162 11.77 -20.50 10.77
N SER A 163 12.81 -19.66 10.75
CA SER A 163 13.34 -19.05 11.96
C SER A 163 12.29 -18.19 12.67
N THR A 164 12.45 -18.00 13.97
CA THR A 164 11.52 -17.20 14.79
C THR A 164 11.34 -15.80 14.27
N PHE A 165 12.47 -15.20 13.88
CA PHE A 165 12.48 -13.85 13.39
C PHE A 165 11.63 -13.75 12.11
N GLU A 166 11.81 -14.69 11.18
CA GLU A 166 11.00 -14.76 9.96
C GLU A 166 9.52 -14.93 10.28
N VAL A 167 9.16 -15.76 11.27
CA VAL A 167 7.76 -15.89 11.73
C VAL A 167 7.23 -14.56 12.26
N ALA A 168 8.00 -13.85 13.09
CA ALA A 168 7.60 -12.55 13.65
C ALA A 168 7.41 -11.50 12.55
N GLU A 169 8.25 -11.53 11.52
CA GLU A 169 8.11 -10.64 10.38
C GLU A 169 6.90 -10.99 9.52
N MET A 170 6.66 -12.28 9.26
CA MET A 170 5.44 -12.76 8.59
C MET A 170 4.18 -12.35 9.34
N GLN A 171 4.24 -12.31 10.68
CA GLN A 171 3.14 -11.81 11.50
C GLN A 171 2.93 -10.30 11.29
N ALA A 172 3.99 -9.49 11.29
CA ALA A 172 3.91 -8.05 11.03
C ALA A 172 3.41 -7.74 9.62
N MET A 173 3.88 -8.50 8.63
CA MET A 173 3.44 -8.46 7.25
C MET A 173 1.94 -8.80 7.15
N ALA A 174 1.51 -9.95 7.67
CA ALA A 174 0.11 -10.35 7.61
C ALA A 174 -0.81 -9.33 8.32
N PHE A 175 -0.35 -8.74 9.42
CA PHE A 175 -1.05 -7.63 10.07
C PHE A 175 -1.20 -6.41 9.15
N LEU A 176 -0.13 -5.98 8.48
CA LEU A 176 -0.19 -4.91 7.48
C LEU A 176 -1.17 -5.25 6.35
N GLN A 177 -1.14 -6.49 5.86
CA GLN A 177 -2.01 -6.96 4.79
C GLN A 177 -3.50 -6.94 5.18
N VAL A 178 -3.85 -7.42 6.39
CA VAL A 178 -5.23 -7.35 6.91
C VAL A 178 -5.72 -5.90 6.96
N ASN A 179 -4.92 -4.99 7.52
CA ASN A 179 -5.30 -3.59 7.62
C ASN A 179 -5.44 -2.95 6.23
N SER A 180 -4.54 -3.27 5.28
CA SER A 180 -4.64 -2.80 3.89
C SER A 180 -5.96 -3.20 3.25
N ILE A 181 -6.34 -4.49 3.34
CA ILE A 181 -7.60 -5.00 2.79
C ILE A 181 -8.78 -4.25 3.40
N LEU A 182 -8.82 -4.11 4.72
CA LEU A 182 -9.94 -3.48 5.43
C LEU A 182 -10.07 -1.99 5.07
N VAL A 183 -8.97 -1.23 5.07
CA VAL A 183 -8.98 0.19 4.65
C VAL A 183 -9.46 0.33 3.21
N THR A 184 -8.93 -0.51 2.31
CA THR A 184 -9.30 -0.55 0.89
C THR A 184 -10.79 -0.83 0.71
N PHE A 185 -11.31 -1.84 1.41
CA PHE A 185 -12.72 -2.21 1.37
C PHE A 185 -13.62 -1.08 1.91
N PHE A 186 -13.25 -0.45 3.02
CA PHE A 186 -14.03 0.67 3.57
C PHE A 186 -13.97 1.90 2.69
N CYS A 187 -12.85 2.19 2.03
CA CYS A 187 -12.75 3.38 1.19
C CYS A 187 -13.31 3.20 -0.23
N LEU A 188 -13.87 2.02 -0.55
CA LEU A 188 -14.38 1.69 -1.89
C LEU A 188 -15.50 2.65 -2.32
N VAL A 189 -15.27 3.41 -3.40
CA VAL A 189 -16.30 4.25 -4.01
C VAL A 189 -17.17 3.36 -4.91
N VAL A 190 -18.36 3.00 -4.42
CA VAL A 190 -19.29 2.09 -5.10
C VAL A 190 -19.93 2.77 -6.33
N THR A 191 -19.33 2.62 -7.51
CA THR A 191 -19.98 2.95 -8.79
C THR A 191 -19.82 1.84 -9.84
N GLN A 192 -19.57 0.60 -9.42
CA GLN A 192 -19.30 -0.52 -10.34
C GLN A 192 -20.60 -1.27 -10.71
N PRO A 193 -20.69 -1.82 -11.94
CA PRO A 193 -21.78 -2.72 -12.32
C PRO A 193 -21.76 -4.00 -11.46
N VAL A 194 -22.94 -4.49 -11.10
CA VAL A 194 -23.15 -5.58 -10.12
C VAL A 194 -22.36 -6.86 -10.45
N SER A 195 -22.24 -7.21 -11.73
CA SER A 195 -21.54 -8.44 -12.16
C SER A 195 -20.05 -8.45 -11.84
N ARG A 196 -19.34 -7.32 -12.08
CA ARG A 196 -17.91 -7.19 -11.76
C ARG A 196 -17.66 -6.98 -10.28
N TRP A 197 -18.63 -6.40 -9.58
CA TRP A 197 -18.56 -6.19 -8.14
C TRP A 197 -18.53 -7.52 -7.39
N ALA A 198 -19.41 -8.47 -7.73
CA ALA A 198 -19.47 -9.77 -7.06
C ALA A 198 -18.14 -10.54 -7.14
N ALA A 199 -17.53 -10.63 -8.33
CA ALA A 199 -16.25 -11.31 -8.52
C ALA A 199 -15.13 -10.69 -7.67
N ARG A 200 -15.08 -9.36 -7.56
CA ARG A 200 -14.10 -8.66 -6.74
C ARG A 200 -14.32 -8.90 -5.26
N VAL A 201 -15.58 -8.86 -4.79
CA VAL A 201 -15.90 -9.16 -3.39
C VAL A 201 -15.49 -10.59 -3.04
N ILE A 202 -15.74 -11.56 -3.93
CA ILE A 202 -15.31 -12.95 -3.74
C ILE A 202 -13.78 -13.04 -3.66
N LEU A 203 -13.05 -12.39 -4.58
CA LEU A 203 -11.59 -12.37 -4.55
C LEU A 203 -11.07 -11.76 -3.24
N TYR A 204 -11.61 -10.62 -2.82
CA TYR A 204 -11.22 -9.97 -1.58
C TYR A 204 -11.52 -10.81 -0.35
N PHE A 205 -12.67 -11.48 -0.33
CA PHE A 205 -13.03 -12.40 0.74
C PHE A 205 -12.05 -13.58 0.80
N ALA A 206 -11.73 -14.19 -0.34
CA ALA A 206 -10.78 -15.29 -0.42
C ALA A 206 -9.38 -14.87 0.06
N VAL A 207 -8.89 -13.72 -0.40
CA VAL A 207 -7.60 -13.16 0.02
C VAL A 207 -7.62 -12.79 1.51
N PHE A 208 -8.71 -12.22 2.02
CA PHE A 208 -8.86 -11.90 3.43
C PHE A 208 -8.81 -13.14 4.32
N VAL A 209 -9.52 -14.21 3.94
CA VAL A 209 -9.46 -15.50 4.63
C VAL A 209 -8.03 -16.04 4.61
N LEU A 210 -7.37 -16.01 3.46
CA LEU A 210 -6.01 -16.50 3.30
C LEU A 210 -5.02 -15.76 4.22
N VAL A 211 -5.06 -14.43 4.23
CA VAL A 211 -4.20 -13.61 5.10
C VAL A 211 -4.51 -13.86 6.57
N THR A 212 -5.79 -14.01 6.94
CA THR A 212 -6.18 -14.27 8.33
C THR A 212 -5.65 -15.63 8.78
N VAL A 213 -5.67 -16.65 7.90
CA VAL A 213 -5.05 -17.95 8.17
C VAL A 213 -3.54 -17.82 8.30
N ALA A 214 -2.89 -17.06 7.41
CA ALA A 214 -1.45 -16.78 7.50
C ALA A 214 -1.08 -16.10 8.83
N LEU A 215 -1.85 -15.08 9.23
CA LEU A 215 -1.68 -14.37 10.50
C LEU A 215 -1.91 -15.29 11.71
N GLY A 216 -2.90 -16.16 11.64
CA GLY A 216 -3.19 -17.13 12.70
C GLY A 216 -2.07 -18.16 12.85
N LYS A 217 -1.49 -18.64 11.74
CA LYS A 217 -0.38 -19.60 11.75
C LYS A 217 0.95 -18.97 12.12
N SER A 218 1.19 -17.69 11.82
CA SER A 218 2.39 -16.96 12.24
C SER A 218 2.33 -16.44 13.67
N HIS A 219 1.30 -16.81 14.43
CA HIS A 219 1.14 -16.35 15.81
C HIS A 219 2.12 -17.05 16.76
N LEU A 220 3.11 -16.30 17.26
CA LEU A 220 3.99 -16.76 18.33
C LEU A 220 3.19 -16.81 19.65
N GLY A 221 2.96 -18.01 20.17
CA GLY A 221 2.20 -18.23 21.42
C GLY A 221 2.82 -17.55 22.65
N SER A 222 2.04 -17.39 23.74
CA SER A 222 2.47 -16.68 24.96
C SER A 222 3.68 -17.32 25.65
N ASP A 223 3.68 -18.64 25.78
CA ASP A 223 4.75 -19.39 26.46
C ASP A 223 6.02 -19.40 25.59
N SER A 224 5.80 -19.44 24.27
CA SER A 224 6.81 -19.31 23.24
C SER A 224 7.51 -17.94 23.33
N ARG A 225 6.77 -16.84 23.53
CA ARG A 225 7.33 -15.47 23.62
C ARG A 225 8.45 -15.34 24.65
N LYS A 226 8.26 -15.87 25.87
CA LYS A 226 9.28 -15.78 26.92
C LYS A 226 10.53 -16.58 26.55
N ASN A 227 10.35 -17.78 26.00
CA ASN A 227 11.46 -18.62 25.55
C ASN A 227 12.24 -17.99 24.39
N TRP A 228 11.54 -17.34 23.46
CA TRP A 228 12.17 -16.59 22.37
C TRP A 228 12.96 -15.40 22.86
N GLN A 229 12.43 -14.67 23.85
CA GLN A 229 13.18 -13.57 24.46
C GLN A 229 14.48 -14.09 25.08
N LEU A 230 14.40 -15.16 25.87
CA LEU A 230 15.57 -15.77 26.48
C LEU A 230 16.60 -16.29 25.46
N ALA A 231 16.13 -16.83 24.33
CA ALA A 231 17.01 -17.28 23.25
C ALA A 231 17.67 -16.10 22.52
N SER A 232 16.88 -15.08 22.19
CA SER A 232 17.37 -13.84 21.58
C SER A 232 18.42 -13.15 22.45
N ASP A 233 18.19 -13.12 23.77
CA ASP A 233 19.14 -12.60 24.76
C ASP A 233 20.45 -13.39 24.77
N GLY A 234 20.39 -14.70 24.54
CA GLY A 234 21.58 -15.55 24.47
C GLY A 234 22.46 -15.26 23.25
N CYS A 235 21.87 -14.89 22.13
CA CYS A 235 22.61 -14.68 20.88
C CYS A 235 23.31 -13.33 20.77
N ALA A 236 22.74 -12.31 21.40
CA ALA A 236 23.19 -10.96 21.16
C ALA A 236 24.25 -10.57 22.19
N HIS A 237 25.48 -10.45 21.69
CA HIS A 237 26.67 -10.31 22.50
C HIS A 237 26.83 -8.94 23.19
N SER A 238 25.89 -7.98 23.01
CA SER A 238 26.02 -6.63 23.60
C SER A 238 24.80 -5.69 23.47
N SER A 239 23.72 -6.03 22.75
CA SER A 239 22.73 -5.00 22.37
C SER A 239 21.55 -4.94 23.33
N THR A 240 21.38 -3.86 24.10
CA THR A 240 20.21 -3.64 24.99
C THR A 240 18.86 -3.43 24.26
N ASP A 241 18.74 -3.78 22.98
CA ASP A 241 17.66 -3.35 22.08
C ASP A 241 16.68 -4.50 21.73
N TYR A 242 16.45 -5.44 22.65
CA TYR A 242 15.63 -6.65 22.44
C TYR A 242 14.12 -6.41 22.37
N SER A 243 13.66 -5.19 22.66
CA SER A 243 12.25 -4.79 22.50
C SER A 243 11.79 -4.70 21.03
N VAL A 244 12.64 -5.11 20.08
CA VAL A 244 12.36 -5.03 18.64
C VAL A 244 11.43 -6.16 18.19
N ILE A 245 11.57 -7.37 18.74
CA ILE A 245 10.66 -8.49 18.45
C ILE A 245 9.49 -8.43 19.42
N ASN A 246 8.64 -7.42 19.25
CA ASN A 246 7.34 -7.39 19.92
C ASN A 246 6.31 -8.01 18.98
N PRO A 247 5.78 -9.21 19.28
CA PRO A 247 4.71 -9.78 18.50
C PRO A 247 3.55 -8.80 18.46
N VAL A 248 2.97 -8.63 17.28
CA VAL A 248 1.84 -7.74 17.11
C VAL A 248 0.74 -8.20 18.07
N PRO A 249 0.18 -7.31 18.92
CA PRO A 249 -0.86 -7.65 19.89
C PRO A 249 -2.22 -7.82 19.20
N TYR A 250 -2.24 -8.56 18.10
CA TYR A 250 -3.38 -8.69 17.23
C TYR A 250 -3.77 -10.16 17.14
N PRO A 251 -4.56 -10.65 18.10
CA PRO A 251 -5.07 -12.00 18.02
C PRO A 251 -6.03 -12.09 16.82
N GLY A 252 -6.03 -13.22 16.12
CA GLY A 252 -6.77 -13.38 14.85
C GLY A 252 -8.27 -13.05 14.97
N TRP A 253 -8.87 -13.22 16.15
CA TRP A 253 -10.27 -12.86 16.39
C TRP A 253 -10.53 -11.35 16.26
N THR A 254 -9.55 -10.49 16.56
CA THR A 254 -9.69 -9.04 16.42
C THR A 254 -9.85 -8.63 14.96
N ALA A 255 -9.13 -9.30 14.04
CA ALA A 255 -9.30 -9.13 12.59
C ALA A 255 -10.75 -9.41 12.15
N ALA A 256 -11.30 -10.51 12.64
CA ALA A 256 -12.65 -10.94 12.33
C ALA A 256 -13.70 -9.93 12.83
N ILE A 257 -13.54 -9.41 14.05
CA ILE A 257 -14.43 -8.37 14.59
C ILE A 257 -14.41 -7.12 13.71
N PHE A 258 -13.23 -6.64 13.32
CA PHE A 258 -13.14 -5.45 12.46
C PHE A 258 -13.73 -5.70 11.07
N ALA A 259 -13.56 -6.89 10.50
CA ALA A 259 -14.18 -7.26 9.23
C ALA A 259 -15.71 -7.29 9.31
N VAL A 260 -16.27 -7.88 10.37
CA VAL A 260 -17.73 -7.94 10.59
C VAL A 260 -18.28 -6.53 10.81
N ALA A 261 -17.69 -5.76 11.72
CA ALA A 261 -18.10 -4.39 12.00
C ALA A 261 -18.03 -3.52 10.73
N GLY A 262 -16.97 -3.71 9.95
CA GLY A 262 -16.77 -3.08 8.67
C GLY A 262 -17.83 -3.39 7.62
N THR A 263 -18.16 -4.67 7.48
CA THR A 263 -19.18 -5.15 6.55
C THR A 263 -20.55 -4.59 6.92
N LEU A 264 -20.90 -4.61 8.21
CA LEU A 264 -22.15 -4.01 8.71
C LEU A 264 -22.20 -2.51 8.43
N ALA A 265 -21.11 -1.77 8.69
CA ALA A 265 -21.02 -0.35 8.40
C ALA A 265 -21.17 -0.05 6.90
N PHE A 266 -20.56 -0.86 6.03
CA PHE A 266 -20.70 -0.73 4.57
C PHE A 266 -22.16 -0.93 4.12
N TRP A 267 -22.84 -1.97 4.62
CA TRP A 267 -24.27 -2.21 4.34
C TRP A 267 -25.17 -1.08 4.85
N LEU A 268 -24.87 -0.51 6.01
CA LEU A 268 -25.63 0.63 6.52
C LEU A 268 -25.41 1.89 5.66
N GLN A 269 -24.23 2.06 5.06
CA GLN A 269 -23.96 3.16 4.15
C GLN A 269 -24.76 3.05 2.84
N THR A 270 -24.96 1.85 2.29
CA THR A 270 -25.80 1.66 1.09
C THR A 270 -27.28 1.95 1.38
N LEU A 271 -27.70 1.79 2.64
CA LEU A 271 -29.06 2.13 3.08
C LEU A 271 -29.27 3.61 3.41
N LYS A 272 -28.26 4.48 3.25
CA LYS A 272 -28.31 5.92 3.59
C LYS A 272 -29.59 6.61 3.12
N GLY A 273 -30.05 6.34 1.90
CA GLY A 273 -31.27 6.95 1.34
C GLY A 273 -32.54 6.65 2.14
N LYS A 274 -32.64 5.46 2.74
CA LYS A 274 -33.79 5.04 3.56
C LYS A 274 -33.72 5.56 5.00
N PHE A 275 -32.51 5.81 5.52
CA PHE A 275 -32.31 6.24 6.92
C PHE A 275 -32.45 7.76 7.12
N GLN A 276 -32.54 8.55 6.04
CA GLN A 276 -32.60 10.01 6.16
C GLN A 276 -33.99 10.57 6.51
N ASP A 277 -35.05 9.76 6.40
CA ASP A 277 -36.43 10.24 6.61
C ASP A 277 -36.79 10.46 8.09
N ASN A 278 -36.07 9.81 9.02
CA ASN A 278 -36.36 9.88 10.46
C ASN A 278 -35.25 10.60 11.25
N VAL A 279 -35.61 11.50 12.17
CA VAL A 279 -34.66 12.29 12.99
C VAL A 279 -33.74 11.41 13.84
N LEU A 280 -34.29 10.38 14.49
CA LEU A 280 -33.51 9.42 15.28
C LEU A 280 -32.48 8.68 14.41
N HIS A 281 -32.88 8.27 13.21
CA HIS A 281 -32.06 7.53 12.26
C HIS A 281 -30.94 8.42 11.71
N ARG A 282 -31.20 9.72 11.53
CA ARG A 282 -30.18 10.71 11.14
C ARG A 282 -29.09 10.87 12.20
N SER A 283 -29.43 10.89 13.49
CA SER A 283 -28.44 10.96 14.57
C SER A 283 -27.59 9.70 14.64
N ALA A 284 -28.23 8.52 14.62
CA ALA A 284 -27.55 7.23 14.59
C ALA A 284 -26.60 7.09 13.38
N PHE A 285 -27.05 7.55 12.20
CA PHE A 285 -26.21 7.56 10.99
C PHE A 285 -24.97 8.44 11.15
N LYS A 286 -25.08 9.63 11.78
CA LYS A 286 -23.91 10.48 12.05
C LYS A 286 -22.92 9.79 12.99
N ALA A 287 -23.40 9.19 14.08
CA ALA A 287 -22.56 8.46 15.03
C ALA A 287 -21.84 7.28 14.35
N LEU A 288 -22.56 6.53 13.51
CA LEU A 288 -22.00 5.43 12.73
C LEU A 288 -20.92 5.92 11.75
N MET A 289 -21.16 7.04 11.06
CA MET A 289 -20.16 7.63 10.16
C MET A 289 -18.90 8.09 10.90
N LEU A 290 -19.05 8.65 12.11
CA LEU A 290 -17.90 9.01 12.96
C LEU A 290 -17.11 7.77 13.39
N LEU A 291 -17.81 6.72 13.86
CA LEU A 291 -17.19 5.44 14.20
C LEU A 291 -16.43 4.85 13.00
N TRP A 292 -17.01 4.95 11.81
CA TRP A 292 -16.41 4.45 10.58
C TRP A 292 -15.15 5.21 10.17
N VAL A 293 -15.16 6.55 10.27
CA VAL A 293 -13.95 7.36 10.04
C VAL A 293 -12.87 7.04 11.06
N LEU A 294 -13.24 6.88 12.33
CA LEU A 294 -12.31 6.47 13.39
C LEU A 294 -11.71 5.09 13.12
N LEU A 295 -12.54 4.14 12.67
CA LEU A 295 -12.09 2.79 12.32
C LEU A 295 -11.09 2.82 11.15
N ILE A 296 -11.38 3.58 10.09
CA ILE A 296 -10.43 3.75 8.96
C ILE A 296 -9.12 4.37 9.46
N GLY A 297 -9.19 5.39 10.32
CA GLY A 297 -8.02 6.02 10.93
C GLY A 297 -7.18 5.04 11.75
N LEU A 298 -7.82 4.22 12.59
CA LEU A 298 -7.15 3.22 13.40
C LEU A 298 -6.46 2.14 12.55
N LEU A 299 -7.15 1.62 11.53
CA LEU A 299 -6.57 0.62 10.63
C LEU A 299 -5.41 1.20 9.80
N THR A 300 -5.52 2.46 9.38
CA THR A 300 -4.45 3.17 8.66
C THR A 300 -3.23 3.36 9.57
N ALA A 301 -3.44 3.77 10.82
CA ALA A 301 -2.37 3.86 11.82
C ALA A 301 -1.75 2.47 12.06
N GLY A 302 -2.57 1.42 12.11
CA GLY A 302 -2.12 0.02 12.16
C GLY A 302 -1.17 -0.33 11.02
N MET A 303 -1.49 0.02 9.77
CA MET A 303 -0.59 -0.21 8.64
C MET A 303 0.76 0.50 8.81
N VAL A 304 0.74 1.78 9.20
CA VAL A 304 1.97 2.57 9.41
C VAL A 304 2.83 1.93 10.51
N VAL A 305 2.21 1.53 11.62
CA VAL A 305 2.89 0.79 12.69
C VAL A 305 3.48 -0.52 12.17
N GLY A 306 2.72 -1.29 11.38
CA GLY A 306 3.20 -2.52 10.74
C GLY A 306 4.45 -2.31 9.89
N VAL A 307 4.43 -1.34 8.97
CA VAL A 307 5.61 -0.98 8.15
C VAL A 307 6.80 -0.57 9.02
N VAL A 308 6.57 0.30 10.01
CA VAL A 308 7.64 0.79 10.89
C VAL A 308 8.25 -0.36 11.70
N MET A 309 7.42 -1.29 12.17
CA MET A 309 7.87 -2.50 12.86
C MET A 309 8.75 -3.36 11.95
N MET A 310 8.33 -3.63 10.71
CA MET A 310 9.12 -4.39 9.74
C MET A 310 10.48 -3.73 9.45
N TRP A 311 10.50 -2.41 9.22
CA TRP A 311 11.75 -1.66 9.03
C TRP A 311 12.65 -1.63 10.27
N ARG A 312 12.08 -1.65 11.48
CA ARG A 312 12.84 -1.73 12.73
C ARG A 312 13.45 -3.11 12.91
N GLN A 313 12.65 -4.16 12.71
CA GLN A 313 13.06 -5.56 12.79
C GLN A 313 14.20 -5.86 11.81
N ARG A 314 14.07 -5.43 10.56
CA ARG A 314 15.10 -5.56 9.53
C ARG A 314 16.41 -4.85 9.88
N ARG A 315 16.35 -3.60 10.35
CA ARG A 315 17.55 -2.87 10.80
C ARG A 315 18.27 -3.58 11.94
N HIS A 316 17.48 -4.18 12.83
CA HIS A 316 18.03 -4.96 13.93
C HIS A 316 18.72 -6.24 13.42
N LEU A 317 18.09 -7.01 12.52
CA LEU A 317 18.76 -8.16 11.90
C LEU A 317 20.09 -7.80 11.23
N ARG A 318 20.10 -6.73 10.43
CA ARG A 318 21.33 -6.29 9.75
C ARG A 318 22.47 -6.02 10.72
N SER A 319 22.16 -5.55 11.94
CA SER A 319 23.16 -5.32 12.98
C SER A 319 23.69 -6.61 13.62
N LEU A 320 22.90 -7.68 13.62
CA LEU A 320 23.24 -8.96 14.25
C LEU A 320 23.92 -9.94 13.27
N ALA A 321 23.40 -10.06 12.06
CA ALA A 321 23.90 -10.99 11.04
C ALA A 321 25.20 -10.53 10.34
N ARG A 322 25.64 -9.28 10.57
CA ARG A 322 26.87 -8.70 9.99
C ARG A 322 27.00 -9.00 8.49
N ASP A 323 28.07 -9.70 8.09
CA ASP A 323 28.42 -9.98 6.70
C ASP A 323 27.67 -11.19 6.11
N GLU A 324 26.98 -11.99 6.94
CA GLU A 324 26.17 -13.15 6.49
C GLU A 324 24.73 -12.76 6.12
N PHE A 325 24.36 -11.48 6.25
CA PHE A 325 23.04 -11.01 5.88
C PHE A 325 22.96 -10.78 4.37
N GLU A 326 22.35 -11.71 3.64
CA GLU A 326 22.13 -11.68 2.18
C GLU A 326 21.07 -10.63 1.76
N ASP A 327 21.31 -9.37 2.10
CA ASP A 327 20.27 -8.33 2.07
C ASP A 327 20.37 -7.37 0.88
N ASP A 328 21.55 -7.33 0.27
CA ASP A 328 21.82 -6.43 -0.85
C ASP A 328 21.47 -7.09 -2.21
N GLU A 329 21.02 -8.35 -2.19
CA GLU A 329 20.60 -9.08 -3.39
C GLU A 329 19.10 -8.91 -3.70
N TRP A 330 18.83 -8.51 -4.95
CA TRP A 330 17.48 -8.35 -5.46
C TRP A 330 17.01 -9.63 -6.15
N GLY A 331 16.12 -10.36 -5.49
CA GLY A 331 15.47 -11.53 -6.07
C GLY A 331 14.43 -11.17 -7.15
N PHE A 332 14.12 -12.11 -8.03
CA PHE A 332 13.05 -11.97 -9.02
C PHE A 332 11.70 -11.64 -8.36
N GLY A 333 11.39 -12.28 -7.23
CA GLY A 333 10.16 -12.04 -6.47
C GLY A 333 10.03 -10.59 -6.00
N GLN A 334 11.13 -10.00 -5.53
CA GLN A 334 11.17 -8.61 -5.09
C GLN A 334 10.92 -7.62 -6.24
N ILE A 335 11.53 -7.87 -7.41
CA ILE A 335 11.32 -7.03 -8.59
C ILE A 335 9.87 -7.14 -9.06
N ALA A 336 9.33 -8.36 -9.14
CA ALA A 336 7.93 -8.60 -9.49
C ALA A 336 6.95 -7.93 -8.51
N ALA A 337 7.27 -7.94 -7.22
CA ALA A 337 6.51 -7.26 -6.18
C ALA A 337 6.47 -5.73 -6.35
N LEU A 338 7.53 -5.12 -6.90
CA LEU A 338 7.52 -3.68 -7.21
C LEU A 338 6.76 -3.38 -8.50
N THR A 339 6.90 -4.22 -9.52
CA THR A 339 6.24 -4.01 -10.82
C THR A 339 4.72 -4.19 -10.75
N ILE A 340 4.18 -4.88 -9.73
CA ILE A 340 2.72 -5.00 -9.51
C ILE A 340 2.03 -3.64 -9.34
N TRP A 341 2.78 -2.61 -8.94
CA TRP A 341 2.31 -1.25 -8.76
C TRP A 341 2.36 -0.41 -10.04
N ALA A 342 3.01 -0.87 -11.11
CA ALA A 342 3.17 -0.13 -12.37
C ALA A 342 1.87 0.33 -13.05
N PRO A 343 0.73 -0.40 -12.98
CA PRO A 343 -0.52 0.06 -13.57
C PRO A 343 -1.02 1.40 -13.00
N ILE A 344 -0.66 1.73 -11.77
CA ILE A 344 -1.13 2.93 -11.07
C ILE A 344 -0.54 4.22 -11.66
N PRO A 345 0.79 4.39 -11.77
CA PRO A 345 1.36 5.57 -12.43
C PRO A 345 1.01 5.61 -13.93
N VAL A 346 0.88 4.46 -14.61
CA VAL A 346 0.45 4.43 -16.03
C VAL A 346 -0.95 5.01 -16.20
N GLU A 347 -1.91 4.58 -15.37
CA GLU A 347 -3.27 5.10 -15.40
C GLU A 347 -3.31 6.60 -15.04
N LEU A 348 -2.50 7.02 -14.08
CA LEU A 348 -2.37 8.43 -13.74
C LEU A 348 -1.88 9.27 -14.92
N ILE A 349 -0.85 8.80 -15.64
CA ILE A 349 -0.33 9.48 -16.83
C ILE A 349 -1.41 9.56 -17.92
N TYR A 350 -2.16 8.47 -18.12
CA TYR A 350 -3.24 8.44 -19.11
C TYR A 350 -4.33 9.48 -18.79
N ILE A 351 -4.78 9.54 -17.54
CA ILE A 351 -5.78 10.53 -17.07
C ILE A 351 -5.25 11.95 -17.23
N LEU A 352 -3.99 12.20 -16.86
CA LEU A 352 -3.38 13.53 -17.02
C LEU A 352 -3.30 13.94 -18.49
N ASN A 353 -2.93 13.01 -19.38
CA ASN A 353 -2.87 13.26 -20.81
C ASN A 353 -4.25 13.55 -21.41
N ASP A 354 -5.28 12.76 -21.07
CA ASP A 354 -6.66 13.01 -21.50
C ASP A 354 -7.17 14.38 -21.03
N LEU A 355 -6.85 14.79 -19.80
CA LEU A 355 -7.21 16.12 -19.30
C LEU A 355 -6.50 17.25 -20.04
N LEU A 356 -5.22 17.08 -20.37
CA LEU A 356 -4.47 18.05 -21.17
C LEU A 356 -5.07 18.19 -22.57
N GLN A 357 -5.47 17.08 -23.20
CA GLN A 357 -6.13 17.09 -24.51
C GLN A 357 -7.50 17.79 -24.45
N ARG A 358 -8.33 17.51 -23.45
CA ARG A 358 -9.62 18.21 -23.27
C ARG A 358 -9.45 19.71 -23.03
N GLN A 359 -8.39 20.11 -22.32
CA GLN A 359 -8.09 21.51 -22.08
C GLN A 359 -7.62 22.21 -23.37
N SER A 360 -6.80 21.56 -24.19
CA SER A 360 -6.33 22.12 -25.45
C SER A 360 -7.47 22.31 -26.45
N GLU A 361 -8.40 21.36 -26.57
CA GLU A 361 -9.59 21.52 -27.42
C GLU A 361 -10.49 22.67 -26.97
N ARG A 362 -10.69 22.79 -25.65
CA ARG A 362 -11.47 23.91 -25.08
C ARG A 362 -10.80 25.24 -25.39
N TRP A 363 -9.46 25.28 -25.31
CA TRP A 363 -8.68 26.47 -25.63
C TRP A 363 -8.75 26.83 -27.13
N HIS A 364 -8.64 25.83 -28.02
CA HIS A 364 -8.83 26.02 -29.46
C HIS A 364 -10.23 26.53 -29.80
N ARG A 365 -11.28 25.98 -29.17
CA ARG A 365 -12.67 26.44 -29.36
C ARG A 365 -12.87 27.87 -28.88
N TRP A 366 -12.22 28.26 -27.78
CA TRP A 366 -12.24 29.63 -27.27
C TRP A 366 -11.55 30.59 -28.22
N ASN A 367 -10.37 30.24 -28.72
CA ASN A 367 -9.67 31.05 -29.72
C ASN A 367 -10.47 31.21 -31.02
N ALA A 368 -11.14 30.14 -31.48
CA ALA A 368 -12.01 30.20 -32.66
C ALA A 368 -13.24 31.10 -32.43
N SER A 369 -13.85 31.08 -31.23
CA SER A 369 -14.94 32.00 -30.89
C SER A 369 -14.47 33.46 -30.81
N LEU A 370 -13.31 33.72 -30.19
CA LEU A 370 -12.75 35.06 -30.11
C LEU A 370 -12.42 35.60 -31.51
N SER A 371 -11.85 34.78 -32.40
CA SER A 371 -11.58 35.22 -33.78
C SER A 371 -12.86 35.60 -34.53
N ILE A 372 -13.97 34.88 -34.34
CA ILE A 372 -15.27 35.25 -34.95
C ILE A 372 -15.80 36.56 -34.37
N PHE A 373 -15.67 36.77 -33.05
CA PHE A 373 -16.12 38.00 -32.40
C PHE A 373 -15.33 39.23 -32.87
N PHE A 374 -14.01 39.12 -32.97
CA PHE A 374 -13.17 40.19 -33.49
C PHE A 374 -13.36 40.43 -35.00
N TYR A 375 -13.60 39.38 -35.80
CA TYR A 375 -13.89 39.52 -37.24
C TYR A 375 -15.23 40.24 -37.49
N ARG A 376 -16.25 39.97 -36.66
CA ARG A 376 -17.58 40.61 -36.78
C ARG A 376 -17.57 42.11 -36.45
N ASN A 377 -16.72 42.56 -35.53
CA ASN A 377 -16.60 43.98 -35.23
C ASN A 377 -15.89 44.77 -36.33
N ARG A 378 -14.91 44.16 -37.01
CA ARG A 378 -14.20 44.82 -38.13
C ARG A 378 -15.11 45.12 -39.31
N SER A 379 -16.02 44.20 -39.65
CA SER A 379 -17.01 44.39 -40.72
C SER A 379 -18.04 45.49 -40.41
N LYS A 380 -18.33 45.78 -39.13
CA LYS A 380 -19.22 46.90 -38.76
C LYS A 380 -18.54 48.27 -38.87
N GLU A 381 -17.25 48.36 -38.60
CA GLU A 381 -16.48 49.59 -38.83
C GLU A 381 -16.38 49.92 -40.32
N ASP A 382 -16.14 48.92 -41.17
CA ASP A 382 -16.08 49.11 -42.62
C ASP A 382 -17.45 49.46 -43.22
N ALA A 383 -18.55 48.88 -42.70
CA ALA A 383 -19.91 49.25 -43.12
C ALA A 383 -20.32 50.66 -42.65
N SER A 384 -19.80 51.14 -41.51
CA SER A 384 -20.07 52.50 -41.03
C SER A 384 -19.29 53.59 -41.78
N ARG A 385 -18.15 53.25 -42.42
CA ARG A 385 -17.39 54.16 -43.28
C ARG A 385 -17.90 54.24 -44.72
N SER A 386 -18.76 53.32 -45.14
CA SER A 386 -19.33 53.27 -46.49
C SER A 386 -20.66 54.02 -46.64
N ASN A 387 -21.10 54.80 -45.64
CA ASN A 387 -22.40 55.48 -45.66
C ASN A 387 -22.32 57.02 -45.79
N SER A 388 -21.24 57.55 -46.36
CA SER A 388 -21.07 58.99 -46.60
C SER A 388 -20.97 59.39 -48.07
N ASP A 389 -21.44 58.57 -49.02
CA ASP A 389 -21.60 59.01 -50.41
C ASP A 389 -22.94 58.54 -50.98
N SER A 390 -23.95 59.39 -50.78
CA SER A 390 -25.26 59.26 -51.41
C SER A 390 -25.23 59.96 -52.77
N GLN A 391 -25.18 59.19 -53.86
CA GLN A 391 -25.68 59.61 -55.16
C GLN A 391 -26.99 58.87 -55.48
N PRO A 392 -28.02 59.54 -56.05
CA PRO A 392 -29.31 58.94 -56.32
C PRO A 392 -29.31 58.31 -57.72
N GLU A 393 -29.41 56.99 -57.83
CA GLU A 393 -29.60 56.33 -59.12
C GLU A 393 -30.88 55.48 -59.16
N VAL A 394 -31.87 56.09 -59.81
CA VAL A 394 -32.88 55.56 -60.74
C VAL A 394 -33.33 54.10 -60.56
N LYS A 395 -34.61 53.99 -60.16
CA LYS A 395 -35.50 52.83 -60.31
C LYS A 395 -35.45 52.22 -61.72
N ALA A 396 -35.19 50.91 -61.79
CA ALA A 396 -35.68 50.07 -62.88
C ALA A 396 -36.36 48.82 -62.30
N ASN A 397 -37.68 48.78 -62.52
CA ASN A 397 -38.55 47.63 -62.39
C ASN A 397 -38.00 46.42 -63.17
N SER A 398 -37.94 45.25 -62.54
CA SER A 398 -38.18 44.00 -63.28
C SER A 398 -38.73 42.92 -62.35
N ARG A 399 -39.95 42.50 -62.68
CA ARG A 399 -40.64 41.30 -62.19
C ARG A 399 -39.95 40.05 -62.73
N SER A 400 -39.70 39.07 -61.87
CA SER A 400 -39.81 37.62 -62.13
C SER A 400 -39.57 36.92 -60.79
N GLY A 401 -40.35 35.98 -60.25
CA GLY A 401 -41.26 35.04 -60.87
C GLY A 401 -40.84 33.62 -60.45
N SER A 402 -41.44 33.09 -59.37
CA SER A 402 -41.52 31.65 -59.01
C SER A 402 -40.19 30.97 -58.57
N ILE A 403 -40.09 29.86 -57.83
CA ILE A 403 -40.89 28.65 -57.65
C ILE A 403 -40.65 28.10 -56.23
N VAL A 404 -41.66 27.38 -55.73
CA VAL A 404 -41.69 26.51 -54.54
C VAL A 404 -40.72 25.34 -54.69
N GLU A 405 -39.97 24.98 -53.64
CA GLU A 405 -39.53 23.59 -53.48
C GLU A 405 -39.60 23.12 -52.02
N VAL A 406 -40.50 22.15 -51.83
CA VAL A 406 -40.68 21.30 -50.67
C VAL A 406 -39.67 20.15 -50.82
N SER A 407 -38.91 19.81 -49.77
CA SER A 407 -38.55 18.41 -49.56
C SER A 407 -38.20 18.09 -48.11
N ASN A 408 -38.85 17.02 -47.66
CA ASN A 408 -38.60 16.28 -46.43
C ASN A 408 -37.20 15.66 -46.41
N ARG A 409 -36.61 15.57 -45.21
CA ARG A 409 -36.15 14.29 -44.66
C ARG A 409 -36.06 14.34 -43.15
#